data_AF-A0A0Q1ACN0-F1
#
_entry.id   AF-A0A0Q1ACN0-F1
#
_cell.length_a   1.000
_cell.length_b   1.000
_cell.length_c   1.000
_cell.angle_alpha   90.00
_cell.angle_beta   90.00
_cell.angle_gamma   90.00
#
_symmetry.space_group_name_H-M   'P 1'
#
loop_
_entity.id
_entity.type
_entity.pdbx_description
1 polymer ?
#
loop_
_entity_poly.entity_id
_entity_poly.type
_entity_poly.pdbx_seq_one_letter_code
_entity_poly.pdbx_strand_id
1 'polypeptide(L)'
;MKSIQKKLSIVLTVLALTTMYACKKKEGSSSGNSDEAAAARVVGTYKGTIDITSQEYFNATIVITKESGNKVKIAAKSGEAYSNVATKIIAIKAILNSDDAEAISSPEGVVVYQHSEKAIRIVTQPTAQGEVTYIFRGTKQ
;
A
#
# COMPACT_ATOMS: atom_id res chain seq x y z
N MET A 1 -12.08 -34.27 54.52
CA MET A 1 -13.53 -34.44 54.26
C MET A 1 -13.88 -33.69 53.00
N LYS A 2 -14.42 -34.39 51.99
CA LYS A 2 -14.91 -33.83 50.72
C LYS A 2 -16.34 -33.30 50.92
N SER A 3 -16.68 -32.15 50.34
CA SER A 3 -18.04 -31.96 49.83
C SER A 3 -18.01 -31.10 48.57
N ILE A 4 -18.20 -31.78 47.45
CA ILE A 4 -18.33 -31.27 46.09
C ILE A 4 -19.76 -30.73 45.96
N GLN A 5 -19.92 -29.44 45.67
CA GLN A 5 -21.22 -28.90 45.26
C GLN A 5 -21.26 -28.79 43.74
N LYS A 6 -21.92 -29.78 43.12
CA LYS A 6 -22.42 -29.72 41.75
C LYS A 6 -23.62 -28.77 41.72
N LYS A 7 -23.61 -27.76 40.85
CA LYS A 7 -24.85 -27.15 40.35
C LYS A 7 -24.82 -27.10 38.82
N LEU A 8 -25.46 -28.13 38.28
CA LEU A 8 -26.05 -28.22 36.97
C LEU A 8 -27.15 -27.14 36.87
N SER A 9 -27.08 -26.24 35.89
CA SER A 9 -28.22 -25.38 35.52
C SER A 9 -28.23 -25.13 34.01
N ILE A 10 -29.05 -25.95 33.35
CA ILE A 10 -30.11 -25.57 32.41
C ILE A 10 -29.67 -24.73 31.19
N VAL A 11 -29.57 -25.47 30.08
CA VAL A 11 -29.83 -25.00 28.72
C VAL A 11 -31.25 -24.44 28.63
N LEU A 12 -31.40 -23.19 28.17
CA LEU A 12 -32.65 -22.71 27.58
C LEU A 12 -32.35 -21.82 26.36
N THR A 13 -32.76 -22.34 25.21
CA THR A 13 -32.75 -21.77 23.87
C THR A 13 -33.61 -20.51 23.77
N VAL A 14 -33.10 -19.42 23.16
CA VAL A 14 -33.95 -18.48 22.41
C VAL A 14 -33.24 -18.10 21.11
N LEU A 15 -33.88 -18.54 20.03
CA LEU A 15 -33.63 -18.21 18.65
C LEU A 15 -34.09 -16.76 18.39
N ALA A 16 -33.23 -15.91 17.86
CA ALA A 16 -33.66 -14.66 17.22
C ALA A 16 -32.86 -14.46 15.92
N LEU A 17 -33.40 -15.02 14.85
CA LEU A 17 -33.10 -14.65 13.47
C LEU A 17 -33.68 -13.25 13.24
N THR A 18 -32.84 -12.23 13.07
CA THR A 18 -33.25 -10.94 12.50
C THR A 18 -32.53 -10.74 11.16
N THR A 19 -33.22 -11.23 10.14
CA THR A 19 -33.44 -10.63 8.81
C THR A 19 -32.53 -9.46 8.39
N MET A 20 -31.72 -9.73 7.36
CA MET A 20 -31.67 -8.98 6.10
C MET A 20 -31.87 -7.45 6.20
N TYR A 21 -30.79 -6.70 6.40
CA TYR A 21 -30.65 -5.39 5.76
C TYR A 21 -29.97 -5.56 4.41
N ALA A 22 -30.71 -6.14 3.46
CA ALA A 22 -30.45 -5.97 2.04
C ALA A 22 -30.90 -4.56 1.65
N CYS A 23 -30.08 -3.57 1.98
CA CYS A 23 -30.22 -2.24 1.40
C CYS A 23 -29.77 -2.30 -0.06
N LYS A 24 -30.68 -2.73 -0.93
CA LYS A 24 -30.63 -2.34 -2.34
C LYS A 24 -30.80 -0.83 -2.40
N LYS A 25 -29.74 -0.12 -2.76
CA LYS A 25 -29.86 1.12 -3.52
C LYS A 25 -29.04 0.97 -4.80
N LYS A 26 -29.78 0.87 -5.91
CA LYS A 26 -29.23 0.96 -7.25
C LYS A 26 -28.77 2.41 -7.52
N GLU A 27 -28.00 2.51 -8.58
CA GLU A 27 -27.74 3.67 -9.44
C GLU A 27 -26.37 4.33 -9.24
N GLY A 28 -25.68 4.40 -10.38
CA GLY A 28 -24.23 4.46 -10.49
C GLY A 28 -23.64 5.71 -9.88
N SER A 29 -22.70 5.46 -8.96
CA SER A 29 -21.57 6.34 -8.76
C SER A 29 -20.34 5.44 -8.84
N SER A 30 -19.35 5.84 -9.64
CA SER A 30 -18.05 5.19 -9.69
C SER A 30 -17.38 5.36 -8.31
N SER A 31 -17.71 4.48 -7.37
CA SER A 31 -17.23 4.51 -5.98
C SER A 31 -15.99 3.64 -5.77
N GLY A 32 -15.38 3.14 -6.85
CA GLY A 32 -14.29 2.16 -6.79
C GLY A 32 -12.87 2.74 -6.72
N ASN A 33 -12.67 4.05 -6.90
CA ASN A 33 -11.33 4.60 -7.14
C ASN A 33 -11.02 5.88 -6.34
N SER A 34 -11.03 5.78 -5.01
CA SER A 34 -10.53 6.86 -4.15
C SER A 34 -9.00 6.85 -4.09
N ASP A 35 -8.40 8.01 -3.75
CA ASP A 35 -6.95 8.13 -3.55
C ASP A 35 -6.43 7.19 -2.45
N GLU A 36 -7.22 6.97 -1.39
CA GLU A 36 -6.86 6.04 -0.33
C GLU A 36 -6.88 4.57 -0.81
N ALA A 37 -7.85 4.21 -1.66
CA ALA A 37 -7.86 2.88 -2.29
C ALA A 37 -6.69 2.70 -3.26
N ALA A 38 -6.34 3.75 -4.01
CA ALA A 38 -5.17 3.76 -4.88
C ALA A 38 -3.87 3.57 -4.09
N ALA A 39 -3.69 4.31 -2.99
CA ALA A 39 -2.55 4.12 -2.08
C ALA A 39 -2.46 2.68 -1.55
N ALA A 40 -3.59 2.09 -1.16
CA ALA A 40 -3.63 0.71 -0.69
C ALA A 40 -3.20 -0.31 -1.79
N ARG A 41 -3.54 -0.07 -3.06
CA ARG A 41 -3.07 -0.89 -4.18
C ARG A 41 -1.55 -0.81 -4.39
N VAL A 42 -0.95 0.35 -4.15
CA VAL A 42 0.49 0.60 -4.28
C VAL A 42 1.32 0.03 -3.11
N VAL A 43 0.73 -0.22 -1.95
CA VAL A 43 1.45 -0.83 -0.80
C VAL A 43 1.90 -2.26 -1.14
N GLY A 44 3.18 -2.56 -0.93
CA GLY A 44 3.75 -3.90 -1.11
C GLY A 44 5.27 -3.91 -1.29
N THR A 45 5.80 -5.09 -1.59
CA THR A 45 7.22 -5.29 -1.87
C THR A 45 7.43 -5.43 -3.37
N TYR A 46 8.38 -4.67 -3.91
CA TYR A 46 8.68 -4.62 -5.32
C TYR A 46 10.12 -5.06 -5.56
N LYS A 47 10.32 -5.88 -6.59
CA LYS A 47 11.64 -6.32 -7.03
C LYS A 47 11.91 -5.80 -8.43
N GLY A 48 13.12 -5.31 -8.68
CA GLY A 48 13.47 -4.74 -9.98
C GLY A 48 14.88 -4.17 -10.04
N THR A 49 15.03 -3.07 -10.79
CA THR A 49 16.29 -2.35 -10.95
C THR A 49 16.16 -0.97 -10.32
N ILE A 50 17.13 -0.61 -9.48
CA ILE A 50 17.33 0.76 -9.01
C ILE A 50 18.56 1.35 -9.68
N ASP A 51 18.42 2.53 -10.25
CA ASP A 51 19.49 3.35 -10.82
C ASP A 51 19.70 4.56 -9.90
N ILE A 52 20.88 4.65 -9.30
CA ILE A 52 21.30 5.75 -8.44
C ILE A 52 22.42 6.47 -9.17
N THR A 53 22.15 7.67 -9.70
CA THR A 53 23.17 8.50 -10.37
C THR A 53 24.00 7.73 -11.43
N SER A 54 23.33 6.95 -12.29
CA SER A 54 23.94 6.11 -13.34
C SER A 54 24.61 4.82 -12.86
N GLN A 55 24.47 4.46 -11.57
CA GLN A 55 24.84 3.14 -11.06
C GLN A 55 23.59 2.28 -10.93
N GLU A 56 23.53 1.21 -11.73
CA GLU A 56 22.44 0.25 -11.66
C GLU A 56 22.71 -0.85 -10.62
N TYR A 57 21.66 -1.21 -9.87
CA TYR A 57 21.61 -2.38 -9.01
C TYR A 57 20.41 -3.24 -9.41
N PHE A 58 20.70 -4.44 -9.91
CA PHE A 58 19.69 -5.43 -10.28
C PHE A 58 19.19 -6.20 -9.06
N ASN A 59 18.00 -6.79 -9.17
CA ASN A 59 17.32 -7.49 -8.07
C ASN A 59 17.10 -6.62 -6.82
N ALA A 60 17.09 -5.30 -6.99
CA ALA A 60 16.83 -4.37 -5.92
C ALA A 60 15.40 -4.50 -5.39
N THR A 61 15.25 -4.33 -4.08
CA THR A 61 13.97 -4.44 -3.38
C THR A 61 13.56 -3.10 -2.80
N ILE A 62 12.40 -2.60 -3.23
CA ILE A 62 11.71 -1.45 -2.62
C ILE A 62 10.51 -1.96 -1.84
N VAL A 63 10.36 -1.48 -0.61
CA VAL A 63 9.20 -1.76 0.24
C VAL A 63 8.37 -0.49 0.35
N ILE A 64 7.10 -0.58 -0.05
CA ILE A 64 6.12 0.50 0.08
C ILE A 64 5.12 0.12 1.17
N THR A 65 4.99 0.97 2.19
CA THR A 65 4.09 0.77 3.34
C THR A 65 3.09 1.91 3.45
N LYS A 66 1.94 1.66 4.09
CA LYS A 66 0.95 2.72 4.36
C LYS A 66 1.47 3.62 5.47
N GLU A 67 1.41 4.93 5.25
CA GLU A 67 1.73 5.94 6.27
C GLU A 67 0.44 6.47 6.89
N SER A 68 -0.40 7.17 6.10
CA SER A 68 -1.69 7.73 6.54
C SER A 68 -2.55 8.13 5.35
N GLY A 69 -3.86 7.87 5.37
CA GLY A 69 -4.76 8.24 4.26
C GLY A 69 -4.24 7.69 2.92
N ASN A 70 -4.01 8.59 1.95
CA ASN A 70 -3.42 8.27 0.65
C ASN A 70 -1.88 8.38 0.60
N LYS A 71 -1.21 8.61 1.72
CA LYS A 71 0.26 8.68 1.79
C LYS A 71 0.88 7.31 2.02
N VAL A 72 1.93 7.03 1.25
CA VAL A 72 2.75 5.82 1.36
C VAL A 72 4.20 6.17 1.65
N LYS A 73 4.87 5.32 2.41
CA LYS A 73 6.30 5.39 2.68
C LYS A 73 7.04 4.41 1.78
N ILE A 74 7.98 4.93 1.00
CA ILE A 74 8.82 4.21 0.03
C ILE A 74 10.23 4.10 0.61
N ALA A 75 10.71 2.88 0.82
CA ALA A 75 12.05 2.62 1.35
C ALA A 75 12.76 1.51 0.57
N ALA A 76 14.06 1.68 0.36
CA ALA A 76 14.91 0.57 -0.07
C ALA A 76 15.08 -0.44 1.06
N LYS A 77 15.21 -1.73 0.71
CA LYS A 77 15.52 -2.78 1.67
C LYS A 77 16.85 -2.48 2.37
N SER A 78 16.86 -2.55 3.70
CA SER A 78 18.03 -2.27 4.53
C SER A 78 19.13 -3.33 4.35
N GLY A 79 20.39 -2.93 4.51
CA GLY A 79 21.57 -3.79 4.42
C GLY A 79 22.03 -4.09 3.00
N GLU A 80 21.36 -3.53 1.99
CA GLU A 80 21.69 -3.70 0.58
C GLU A 80 22.62 -2.58 0.10
N ALA A 81 23.40 -2.81 -0.96
CA ALA A 81 24.36 -1.83 -1.48
C ALA A 81 23.71 -0.50 -1.96
N TYR A 82 22.42 -0.53 -2.27
CA TYR A 82 21.59 0.62 -2.68
C TYR A 82 20.76 1.20 -1.53
N SER A 83 20.95 0.74 -0.29
CA SER A 83 20.13 1.12 0.86
C SER A 83 20.41 2.52 1.41
N ASN A 84 21.41 3.21 0.87
CA ASN A 84 21.76 4.59 1.21
C ASN A 84 20.81 5.64 0.63
N VAL A 85 19.86 5.26 -0.23
CA VAL A 85 18.84 6.18 -0.73
C VAL A 85 17.87 6.62 0.37
N ALA A 86 17.44 7.88 0.31
CA ALA A 86 16.51 8.43 1.28
C ALA A 86 15.12 7.80 1.17
N THR A 87 14.50 7.54 2.33
CA THR A 87 13.09 7.16 2.40
C THR A 87 12.20 8.33 2.02
N LYS A 88 11.14 8.09 1.26
CA LYS A 88 10.19 9.13 0.83
C LYS A 88 8.77 8.82 1.30
N ILE A 89 8.04 9.85 1.72
CA ILE A 89 6.61 9.77 2.00
C ILE A 89 5.89 10.52 0.88
N ILE A 90 5.04 9.84 0.12
CA ILE A 90 4.42 10.40 -1.09
C ILE A 90 2.91 10.17 -1.05
N ALA A 91 2.13 11.20 -1.37
CA ALA A 91 0.68 11.09 -1.55
C ALA A 91 0.36 10.48 -2.92
N ILE A 92 -0.34 9.35 -2.93
CA ILE A 92 -0.80 8.64 -4.12
C ILE A 92 -2.19 9.13 -4.51
N LYS A 93 -2.44 9.26 -5.81
CA LYS A 93 -3.72 9.61 -6.41
C LYS A 93 -4.24 8.49 -7.28
N ALA A 94 -5.55 8.35 -7.29
CA ALA A 94 -6.27 7.51 -8.23
C ALA A 94 -6.25 8.14 -9.63
N ILE A 95 -6.04 7.32 -10.67
CA ILE A 95 -6.24 7.76 -12.06
C ILE A 95 -7.70 7.52 -12.44
N LEU A 96 -8.43 8.57 -12.83
CA LEU A 96 -9.85 8.46 -13.20
C LEU A 96 -10.08 7.39 -14.26
N ASN A 97 -11.09 6.55 -14.05
CA ASN A 97 -11.47 5.44 -14.93
C ASN A 97 -10.37 4.36 -15.15
N SER A 98 -9.39 4.27 -14.26
CA SER A 98 -8.39 3.19 -14.23
C SER A 98 -8.16 2.69 -12.78
N ASP A 99 -7.69 1.46 -12.62
CA ASP A 99 -7.19 0.96 -11.33
C ASP A 99 -5.74 1.41 -11.06
N ASP A 100 -5.11 2.06 -12.02
CA ASP A 100 -3.77 2.63 -11.91
C ASP A 100 -3.71 3.76 -10.86
N ALA A 101 -2.49 4.04 -10.44
CA ALA A 101 -2.24 5.04 -9.40
C ALA A 101 -0.97 5.84 -9.71
N GLU A 102 -0.97 7.10 -9.31
CA GLU A 102 0.15 7.99 -9.58
C GLU A 102 0.42 8.99 -8.46
N ALA A 103 1.63 9.56 -8.49
CA ALA A 103 1.96 10.78 -7.79
C ALA A 103 2.85 11.60 -8.71
N ILE A 104 2.29 12.55 -9.46
CA ILE A 104 3.03 13.32 -10.48
C ILE A 104 3.33 14.77 -10.05
N SER A 105 2.75 15.23 -8.94
CA SER A 105 2.87 16.62 -8.46
C SER A 105 3.52 16.71 -7.08
N SER A 106 4.26 15.68 -6.67
CA SER A 106 4.87 15.61 -5.34
C SER A 106 6.32 16.11 -5.38
N PRO A 107 6.74 16.97 -4.44
CA PRO A 107 8.12 17.46 -4.38
C PRO A 107 9.13 16.35 -4.09
N GLU A 108 8.71 15.24 -3.49
CA GLU A 108 9.56 14.09 -3.19
C GLU A 108 9.90 13.25 -4.43
N GLY A 109 9.15 13.42 -5.52
CA GLY A 109 9.33 12.68 -6.76
C GLY A 109 8.03 12.23 -7.43
N VAL A 110 8.20 11.38 -8.44
CA VAL A 110 7.13 10.81 -9.26
C VAL A 110 6.96 9.32 -8.96
N VAL A 111 5.71 8.87 -8.83
CA VAL A 111 5.32 7.45 -8.77
C VAL A 111 4.30 7.17 -9.86
N VAL A 112 4.47 6.09 -10.61
CA VAL A 112 3.47 5.57 -11.55
C VAL A 112 3.34 4.08 -11.30
N TYR A 113 2.14 3.62 -10.96
CA TYR A 113 1.82 2.21 -10.72
C TYR A 113 0.75 1.74 -11.69
N GLN A 114 1.07 0.71 -12.46
CA GLN A 114 0.17 0.04 -13.39
C GLN A 114 -0.41 -1.20 -12.71
N HIS A 115 -1.72 -1.20 -12.47
CA HIS A 115 -2.36 -2.23 -11.65
C HIS A 115 -2.35 -3.61 -12.32
N SER A 116 -2.72 -3.68 -13.60
CA SER A 116 -2.81 -4.92 -14.37
C SER A 116 -1.46 -5.64 -14.49
N GLU A 117 -0.40 -4.89 -14.72
CA GLU A 117 0.98 -5.39 -14.88
C GLU A 117 1.68 -5.59 -13.53
N LYS A 118 1.10 -5.08 -12.44
CA LYS A 118 1.74 -4.94 -11.13
C LYS A 118 3.10 -4.24 -11.21
N ALA A 119 3.28 -3.39 -12.22
CA ALA A 119 4.52 -2.68 -12.50
C ALA A 119 4.52 -1.31 -11.79
N ILE A 120 5.71 -0.88 -11.37
CA ILE A 120 5.90 0.44 -10.77
C ILE A 120 7.14 1.12 -11.34
N ARG A 121 7.03 2.42 -11.51
CA ARG A 121 8.16 3.31 -11.74
C ARG A 121 8.17 4.41 -10.68
N ILE A 122 9.34 4.62 -10.07
CA ILE A 122 9.56 5.63 -9.05
C ILE A 122 10.75 6.47 -9.50
N VAL A 123 10.62 7.80 -9.45
CA VAL A 123 11.72 8.74 -9.67
C VAL A 123 11.73 9.69 -8.50
N THR A 124 12.74 9.64 -7.65
CA THR A 124 12.78 10.50 -6.45
C THR A 124 13.49 11.82 -6.72
N GLN A 125 13.21 12.82 -5.90
CA GLN A 125 13.94 14.09 -5.86
C GLN A 125 14.55 14.31 -4.47
N PRO A 126 15.78 14.87 -4.38
CA PRO A 126 16.37 15.27 -3.11
C PRO A 126 15.51 16.33 -2.43
N THR A 127 15.19 16.11 -1.15
CA THR A 127 14.45 17.04 -0.28
C THR A 127 15.31 17.55 0.88
N ALA A 128 16.52 16.99 1.04
CA ALA A 128 17.52 17.42 2.01
C ALA A 128 18.93 17.29 1.43
N GLN A 129 19.89 17.99 2.04
CA GLN A 129 21.29 17.92 1.64
C GLN A 129 21.85 16.51 1.84
N GLY A 130 22.59 16.02 0.85
CA GLY A 130 23.19 14.68 0.86
C GLY A 130 22.26 13.57 0.35
N GLU A 131 20.99 13.86 0.08
CA GLU A 131 20.11 12.92 -0.60
C GLU A 131 20.43 12.84 -2.09
N VAL A 132 20.27 11.65 -2.66
CA VAL A 132 20.51 11.37 -4.08
C VAL A 132 19.19 11.04 -4.79
N THR A 133 19.09 11.46 -6.05
CA THR A 133 18.04 11.01 -6.97
C THR A 133 18.25 9.53 -7.29
N TYR A 134 17.15 8.76 -7.32
CA TYR A 134 17.17 7.42 -7.89
C TYR A 134 15.94 7.17 -8.77
N ILE A 135 16.09 6.24 -9.70
CA ILE A 135 15.01 5.71 -10.54
C ILE A 135 14.85 4.23 -10.21
N PHE A 136 13.66 3.82 -9.80
CA PHE A 136 13.33 2.40 -9.63
C PHE A 136 12.29 1.97 -10.67
N ARG A 137 12.50 0.78 -11.24
CA ARG A 137 11.55 0.10 -12.12
C ARG A 137 11.44 -1.35 -11.65
N GLY A 138 10.24 -1.81 -11.34
CA GLY A 138 10.06 -3.17 -10.83
C GLY A 138 8.62 -3.64 -10.82
N THR A 139 8.43 -4.87 -10.35
CA THR A 139 7.11 -5.49 -10.23
C THR A 139 6.85 -5.92 -8.80
N LYS A 140 5.57 -5.85 -8.41
CA LYS A 140 5.10 -6.27 -7.09
C LYS A 140 5.24 -7.79 -6.97
N GLN A 141 5.81 -8.25 -5.85
CA GLN A 141 5.97 -9.67 -5.51
C GLN A 141 4.72 -10.24 -4.84
#